data_AF-A0A9P6HNT4-F1
#
_entry.id   AF-A0A9P6HNT4-F1
#
_cell.length_a   1.000
_cell.length_b   1.000
_cell.length_c   1.000
_cell.angle_alpha   90.00
_cell.angle_beta   90.00
_cell.angle_gamma   90.00
#
_symmetry.space_group_name_H-M   'P 1'
#
loop_
_entity.id
_entity.type
_entity.pdbx_description
1 polymer ?
#
loop_
_entity_poly.entity_id
_entity_poly.type
_entity_poly.pdbx_seq_one_letter_code
_entity_poly.pdbx_strand_id
1 'polypeptide(L)'
;MVNPRQRSKKRSGSFRPIQRSKHAKKNLKRQPPIRGPKILQDAWDRHKTVKQNYDALGLVATLKPNESGGTEHNEYGKLEAESIPSTSTRGDPKGVAELSTGAKIPLRYGRILRDEQGNAVDIELGEEDVEGVDTDRDVETMDVYLDQKTATTWSQLGPRTAARTKRPNSVVQELEKISEDQGHRGMPRILSEGEAGYLRRLVGRHGEDVEAMARDRKLNPDQRTVGELRRLMKRRAGSRR
;
A
#
# COMPACT_ATOMS: atom_id res chain seq x y z
N MET A 1 16.15 26.23 42.79
CA MET A 1 14.88 25.46 42.86
C MET A 1 13.98 26.11 43.90
N VAL A 2 12.98 26.88 43.48
CA VAL A 2 12.16 27.73 44.38
C VAL A 2 10.72 27.18 44.56
N ASN A 3 10.39 26.01 43.99
CA ASN A 3 9.04 25.45 44.09
C ASN A 3 8.86 24.65 45.41
N PRO A 4 7.98 25.09 46.34
CA PRO A 4 7.76 24.40 47.62
C PRO A 4 7.32 22.94 47.48
N ARG A 5 6.54 22.61 46.43
CA ARG A 5 6.10 21.23 46.16
C ARG A 5 7.27 20.31 45.83
N GLN A 6 8.28 20.80 45.10
CA GLN A 6 9.48 20.02 44.76
C GLN A 6 10.38 19.82 45.97
N ARG A 7 10.45 20.80 46.89
CA ARG A 7 11.22 20.70 48.14
C ARG A 7 10.59 19.69 49.11
N SER A 8 9.27 19.72 49.27
CA SER A 8 8.54 18.73 50.08
C SER A 8 8.72 17.30 49.53
N LYS A 9 8.66 17.12 48.20
CA LYS A 9 8.92 15.84 47.53
C LYS A 9 10.33 15.27 47.76
N LYS A 10 11.35 16.12 47.96
CA LYS A 10 12.72 15.68 48.27
C LYS A 10 12.90 15.33 49.74
N ARG A 11 12.12 15.94 50.64
CA ARG A 11 12.22 15.74 52.10
C ARG A 11 11.38 14.56 52.60
N SER A 12 10.40 14.10 51.84
CA SER A 12 9.59 12.93 52.21
C SER A 12 10.47 11.66 52.24
N GLY A 13 10.56 10.99 53.38
CA GLY A 13 11.33 9.73 53.56
C GLY A 13 10.70 8.50 52.90
N SER A 14 9.60 8.66 52.16
CA SER A 14 8.98 7.59 51.39
C SER A 14 9.79 7.34 50.11
N PHE A 15 10.24 6.10 49.92
CA PHE A 15 10.95 5.68 48.72
C PHE A 15 10.05 5.85 47.48
N ARG A 16 10.45 6.73 46.56
CA ARG A 16 9.81 6.87 45.25
C ARG A 16 10.76 6.36 44.17
N PRO A 17 10.43 5.28 43.45
CA PRO A 17 11.26 4.83 42.34
C PRO A 17 11.27 5.93 41.26
N ILE A 18 12.45 6.50 41.02
CA ILE A 18 12.65 7.45 39.92
C ILE A 18 12.70 6.65 38.63
N GLN A 19 11.78 6.91 37.71
CA GLN A 19 11.87 6.34 36.37
C GLN A 19 13.10 6.92 35.68
N ARG A 20 14.07 6.05 35.32
CA ARG A 20 15.21 6.42 34.48
C ARG A 20 14.71 7.08 33.18
N SER A 21 15.48 8.02 32.65
CA SER A 21 15.06 8.84 31.51
C SER A 21 14.57 7.98 30.33
N LYS A 22 13.41 8.33 29.77
CA LYS A 22 12.87 7.67 28.57
C LYS A 22 13.83 7.80 27.38
N HIS A 23 14.73 8.80 27.41
CA HIS A 23 15.77 9.03 26.40
C HIS A 23 16.91 8.02 26.41
N ALA A 24 17.34 7.52 27.58
CA ALA A 24 18.34 6.46 27.62
C ALA A 24 17.84 5.20 26.90
N LYS A 25 16.54 4.87 27.07
CA LYS A 25 15.88 3.77 26.35
C LYS A 25 15.73 4.05 24.85
N LYS A 26 15.61 5.31 24.43
CA LYS A 26 15.58 5.69 23.00
C LYS A 26 16.93 5.43 22.32
N ASN A 27 18.03 5.74 23.01
CA ASN A 27 19.37 5.48 22.50
C ASN A 27 19.75 3.99 22.50
N LEU A 28 19.23 3.21 23.46
CA LEU A 28 19.38 1.75 23.48
C LEU A 28 18.48 1.02 22.46
N LYS A 29 17.38 1.65 22.02
CA LYS A 29 16.41 1.08 21.07
C LYS A 29 16.44 1.81 19.73
N ARG A 30 17.63 2.06 19.19
CA ARG A 30 17.76 2.71 17.86
C ARG A 30 17.08 1.90 16.76
N GLN A 31 17.04 0.57 16.88
CA GLN A 31 16.31 -0.33 15.98
C GLN A 31 15.52 -1.36 16.82
N PRO A 32 14.27 -1.05 17.22
CA PRO A 32 13.45 -2.05 17.90
C PRO A 32 13.18 -3.23 16.96
N PRO A 33 13.16 -4.48 17.46
CA PRO A 33 12.81 -5.63 16.64
C PRO A 33 11.39 -5.45 16.07
N ILE A 34 11.21 -5.88 14.83
CA ILE A 34 9.92 -5.81 14.15
C ILE A 34 8.89 -6.70 14.86
N ARG A 35 7.66 -6.21 14.93
CA ARG A 35 6.50 -7.02 15.30
C ARG A 35 5.83 -7.49 14.02
N GLY A 36 5.85 -8.79 13.76
CA GLY A 36 5.29 -9.37 12.54
C GLY A 36 5.37 -10.91 12.51
N PRO A 37 5.10 -11.54 11.36
CA PRO A 37 5.37 -12.96 11.14
C PRO A 37 6.79 -13.33 11.55
N LYS A 38 6.97 -14.53 12.12
CA LYS A 38 8.29 -15.00 12.61
C LYS A 38 9.37 -14.94 11.53
N ILE A 39 8.99 -15.31 10.30
CA ILE A 39 9.86 -15.27 9.10
C ILE A 39 10.50 -13.90 8.90
N LEU A 40 9.73 -12.82 9.07
CA LEU A 40 10.28 -11.46 8.97
C LEU A 40 11.18 -11.10 10.14
N GLN A 41 10.89 -11.60 11.34
CA GLN A 41 11.72 -11.34 12.52
C GLN A 41 13.07 -12.05 12.42
N ASP A 42 13.08 -13.29 11.92
CA ASP A 42 14.28 -14.11 11.78
C ASP A 42 15.21 -13.56 10.69
N ALA A 43 14.63 -13.02 9.61
CA ALA A 43 15.39 -12.39 8.53
C ALA A 43 15.75 -10.90 8.80
N TRP A 44 15.37 -10.34 9.95
CA TRP A 44 15.60 -8.93 10.29
C TRP A 44 16.96 -8.69 10.97
N ASP A 45 17.86 -7.99 10.29
CA ASP A 45 19.15 -7.60 10.86
C ASP A 45 19.05 -6.29 11.67
N ARG A 46 19.41 -6.33 12.95
CA ARG A 46 19.39 -5.15 13.84
C ARG A 46 20.48 -4.13 13.52
N HIS A 47 21.51 -4.53 12.78
CA HIS A 47 22.65 -3.68 12.45
C HIS A 47 22.45 -2.87 11.17
N LYS A 48 21.48 -3.26 10.34
CA LYS A 48 21.12 -2.56 9.11
C LYS A 48 20.02 -1.53 9.35
N THR A 49 19.95 -0.54 8.46
CA THR A 49 18.83 0.41 8.48
C THR A 49 17.53 -0.28 8.05
N VAL A 50 16.38 0.31 8.41
CA VAL A 50 15.07 -0.20 7.99
C VAL A 50 15.02 -0.36 6.46
N LYS A 51 15.46 0.67 5.72
CA LYS A 51 15.46 0.64 4.25
C LYS A 51 16.31 -0.51 3.69
N GLN A 52 17.54 -0.66 4.18
CA GLN A 52 18.44 -1.76 3.78
C GLN A 52 17.86 -3.15 4.06
N ASN A 53 17.16 -3.32 5.19
CA ASN A 53 16.53 -4.60 5.52
C ASN A 53 15.38 -4.90 4.58
N TYR A 54 14.48 -3.94 4.33
CA TYR A 54 13.39 -4.14 3.38
C TYR A 54 13.94 -4.47 1.99
N ASP A 55 14.98 -3.76 1.54
CA ASP A 55 15.66 -4.05 0.27
C ASP A 55 16.27 -5.45 0.23
N ALA A 56 16.92 -5.90 1.32
CA ALA A 56 17.50 -7.25 1.43
C ALA A 56 16.43 -8.34 1.44
N LEU A 57 15.26 -8.06 2.02
CA LEU A 57 14.11 -8.96 2.02
C LEU A 57 13.39 -8.95 0.66
N GLY A 58 13.68 -7.99 -0.23
CA GLY A 58 12.97 -7.79 -1.49
C GLY A 58 11.60 -7.13 -1.32
N LEU A 59 11.41 -6.42 -0.20
CA LEU A 59 10.21 -5.64 0.09
C LEU A 59 10.48 -4.16 -0.14
N VAL A 60 9.43 -3.41 -0.49
CA VAL A 60 9.54 -1.96 -0.68
C VAL A 60 9.42 -1.26 0.69
N ALA A 61 10.40 -0.42 1.03
CA ALA A 61 10.40 0.33 2.29
C ALA A 61 9.40 1.50 2.30
N THR A 62 9.24 2.21 1.17
CA THR A 62 8.37 3.38 1.05
C THR A 62 7.50 3.31 -0.21
N LEU A 63 6.21 3.60 -0.06
CA LEU A 63 5.23 3.59 -1.17
C LEU A 63 5.21 4.89 -1.98
N LYS A 64 6.23 5.73 -1.84
CA LYS A 64 6.32 7.00 -2.57
C LYS A 64 7.16 6.78 -3.83
N PRO A 65 6.59 6.88 -5.05
CA PRO A 65 7.35 6.69 -6.29
C PRO A 65 8.53 7.63 -6.41
N ASN A 66 8.30 8.90 -6.06
CA ASN A 66 9.30 9.95 -6.16
C ASN A 66 9.79 10.32 -4.76
N GLU A 67 10.50 9.39 -4.11
CA GLU A 67 11.15 9.68 -2.83
C GLU A 67 12.26 10.73 -3.04
N SER A 68 12.09 11.90 -2.43
CA SER A 68 13.11 12.95 -2.46
C SER A 68 14.36 12.55 -1.69
N GLY A 69 15.54 12.76 -2.29
CA GLY A 69 16.84 12.50 -1.66
C GLY A 69 17.65 11.44 -2.40
N GLY A 70 18.91 11.28 -2.01
CA GLY A 70 19.78 10.23 -2.56
C GLY A 70 19.47 8.87 -1.96
N THR A 71 19.55 7.81 -2.77
CA THR A 71 19.58 6.43 -2.29
C THR A 71 21.03 5.98 -2.13
N GLU A 72 21.33 5.22 -1.09
CA GLU A 72 22.67 4.67 -0.92
C GLU A 72 22.93 3.61 -2.01
N HIS A 73 24.07 3.72 -2.69
CA HIS A 73 24.49 2.72 -3.67
C HIS A 73 25.19 1.58 -2.94
N ASN A 74 24.63 0.38 -3.02
CA ASN A 74 25.24 -0.81 -2.42
C ASN A 74 26.41 -1.28 -3.31
N GLU A 75 27.65 -1.01 -2.89
CA GLU A 75 28.87 -1.27 -3.68
C GLU A 75 29.11 -2.76 -3.95
N TYR A 76 28.55 -3.65 -3.12
CA TYR A 76 28.61 -5.10 -3.29
C TYR A 76 27.94 -5.59 -4.59
N GLY A 77 27.04 -4.81 -5.19
CA GLY A 77 26.42 -5.13 -6.48
C GLY A 77 27.22 -4.69 -7.71
N LYS A 78 28.36 -4.01 -7.51
CA LYS A 78 29.19 -3.44 -8.58
C LYS A 78 30.18 -4.45 -9.16
N LEU A 79 30.68 -5.38 -8.34
CA LEU A 79 31.69 -6.36 -8.75
C LEU A 79 31.17 -7.42 -9.74
N GLU A 80 29.86 -7.69 -9.77
CA GLU A 80 29.25 -8.60 -10.76
C GLU A 80 28.72 -7.87 -12.01
N ALA A 81 28.65 -6.52 -11.99
CA ALA A 81 28.07 -5.74 -13.08
C ALA A 81 29.03 -5.48 -14.25
N GLU A 82 30.33 -5.74 -14.11
CA GLU A 82 31.32 -5.54 -15.17
C GLU A 82 31.39 -6.67 -16.22
N SER A 83 30.60 -7.74 -16.06
CA SER A 83 30.62 -8.90 -16.96
C SER A 83 29.45 -8.98 -17.96
N ILE A 84 28.57 -7.98 -18.02
CA ILE A 84 27.42 -7.95 -18.94
C ILE A 84 27.44 -6.64 -19.74
N PRO A 85 27.59 -6.67 -21.09
CA PRO A 85 27.52 -5.47 -21.90
C PRO A 85 26.10 -4.92 -21.89
N SER A 86 25.84 -4.00 -20.97
CA SER A 86 24.59 -3.26 -20.90
C SER A 86 24.66 -2.16 -21.95
N THR A 87 23.89 -2.30 -23.04
CA THR A 87 23.48 -1.20 -23.93
C THR A 87 22.60 -0.23 -23.16
N SER A 88 23.22 0.51 -22.25
CA SER A 88 22.66 1.73 -21.71
C SER A 88 23.13 2.82 -22.65
N THR A 89 22.23 3.42 -23.41
CA THR A 89 22.45 4.70 -24.08
C THR A 89 22.73 5.73 -22.98
N ARG A 90 24.00 5.79 -22.62
CA ARG A 90 24.65 6.80 -21.82
C ARG A 90 24.67 8.03 -22.71
N GLY A 91 23.88 9.05 -22.35
CA GLY A 91 23.97 10.35 -23.00
C GLY A 91 25.37 10.90 -22.74
N ASP A 92 26.22 10.82 -23.76
CA ASP A 92 27.55 11.41 -23.72
C ASP A 92 27.49 12.94 -23.76
N PRO A 93 28.46 13.61 -23.11
CA PRO A 93 28.58 15.05 -23.08
C PRO A 93 29.33 15.60 -24.31
N LYS A 94 28.92 16.81 -24.73
CA LYS A 94 29.55 17.72 -25.72
C LYS A 94 29.47 17.31 -27.19
N GLY A 95 28.65 18.04 -27.93
CA GLY A 95 28.76 18.21 -29.36
C GLY A 95 28.01 19.49 -29.77
N VAL A 96 28.76 20.52 -30.14
CA VAL A 96 28.25 21.71 -30.82
C VAL A 96 27.47 21.24 -32.07
N ALA A 97 26.15 21.42 -32.07
CA ALA A 97 25.30 21.09 -33.20
C ALA A 97 24.64 22.37 -33.71
N GLU A 98 25.07 22.76 -34.90
CA GLU A 98 24.56 23.85 -35.72
C GLU A 98 23.06 23.70 -36.00
N LEU A 99 22.44 24.84 -36.33
CA LEU A 99 21.01 25.05 -36.48
C LEU A 99 20.34 24.04 -37.43
N SER A 100 19.31 23.34 -36.93
CA SER A 100 18.31 22.68 -37.78
C SER A 100 16.94 23.33 -37.61
N THR A 101 16.45 23.88 -38.72
CA THR A 101 15.24 24.68 -38.90
C THR A 101 13.98 23.79 -39.05
N GLY A 102 13.76 22.83 -38.14
CA GLY A 102 12.63 21.89 -38.30
C GLY A 102 12.08 21.21 -37.05
N ALA A 103 12.55 21.52 -35.83
CA ALA A 103 12.01 20.90 -34.62
C ALA A 103 10.76 21.63 -34.12
N LYS A 104 9.64 20.91 -33.95
CA LYS A 104 8.40 21.40 -33.34
C LYS A 104 8.68 21.97 -31.93
N ILE A 105 8.23 23.20 -31.67
CA ILE A 105 8.47 23.89 -30.40
C ILE A 105 7.60 23.25 -29.30
N PRO A 106 8.14 22.90 -28.11
CA PRO A 106 7.35 22.33 -27.03
C PRO A 106 6.32 23.32 -26.49
N LEU A 107 5.15 22.83 -26.10
CA LEU A 107 4.05 23.63 -25.55
C LEU A 107 4.53 24.48 -24.35
N ARG A 108 4.13 25.77 -24.31
CA ARG A 108 4.60 26.85 -23.42
C ARG A 108 5.99 27.44 -23.67
N TYR A 109 6.77 26.93 -24.60
CA TYR A 109 8.02 27.56 -25.03
C TYR A 109 7.79 28.30 -26.35
N GLY A 110 8.44 29.45 -26.52
CA GLY A 110 8.41 30.23 -27.76
C GLY A 110 9.82 30.44 -28.30
N ARG A 111 9.96 30.44 -29.63
CA ARG A 111 11.25 30.74 -30.28
C ARG A 111 11.21 32.19 -30.75
N ILE A 112 12.15 33.00 -30.23
CA ILE A 112 12.29 34.41 -30.62
C ILE A 112 13.25 34.47 -31.80
N LEU A 113 12.79 34.94 -32.95
CA LEU A 113 13.61 35.24 -34.12
C LEU A 113 14.17 36.66 -34.01
N ARG A 114 15.48 36.79 -34.15
CA ARG A 114 16.19 38.08 -34.10
C ARG A 114 16.85 38.38 -35.45
N ASP A 115 16.90 39.66 -35.80
CA ASP A 115 17.69 40.13 -36.95
C ASP A 115 19.19 40.10 -36.67
N GLU A 116 20.01 40.38 -37.69
CA GLU A 116 21.47 40.41 -37.60
C GLU A 116 22.02 41.46 -36.61
N GLN A 117 21.17 42.42 -36.21
CA GLN A 117 21.49 43.47 -35.25
C GLN A 117 21.04 43.12 -33.82
N GLY A 118 20.44 41.94 -33.62
CA GLY A 118 20.03 41.41 -32.32
C GLY A 118 18.69 41.92 -31.81
N ASN A 119 17.92 42.64 -32.64
CA ASN A 119 16.56 43.06 -32.30
C ASN A 119 15.57 41.92 -32.58
N ALA A 120 14.59 41.74 -31.68
CA ALA A 120 13.57 40.70 -31.82
C ALA A 120 12.53 41.13 -32.85
N VAL A 121 12.40 40.35 -33.94
CA VAL A 121 11.50 40.63 -35.05
C VAL A 121 10.19 39.84 -34.91
N ASP A 122 10.25 38.57 -34.48
CA ASP A 122 9.04 37.75 -34.36
C ASP A 122 9.15 36.66 -33.27
N ILE A 123 8.00 36.17 -32.78
CA ILE A 123 7.88 35.14 -31.74
C ILE A 123 6.94 34.03 -32.22
N GLU A 124 7.50 32.88 -32.58
CA GLU A 124 6.71 31.68 -32.90
C GLU A 124 6.36 30.91 -31.61
N LEU A 125 5.06 30.74 -31.34
CA LEU A 125 4.50 29.91 -30.28
C LEU A 125 3.97 28.59 -30.87
N GLY A 126 4.20 27.46 -30.18
CA GLY A 126 3.63 26.17 -30.59
C GLY A 126 2.12 26.12 -30.42
N GLU A 127 1.40 25.60 -31.42
CA GLU A 127 -0.07 25.47 -31.44
C GLU A 127 -0.57 24.57 -30.28
N GLU A 128 -1.61 25.04 -29.59
CA GLU A 128 -2.36 24.28 -28.57
C GLU A 128 -3.43 23.41 -29.24
N ASP A 129 -3.28 22.09 -29.17
CA ASP A 129 -4.38 21.17 -29.43
C ASP A 129 -5.38 21.24 -28.25
N VAL A 130 -6.45 22.01 -28.42
CA VAL A 130 -7.57 22.08 -27.47
C VAL A 130 -8.47 20.86 -27.70
N GLU A 131 -8.16 19.74 -27.04
CA GLU A 131 -9.09 18.62 -26.98
C GLU A 131 -10.21 18.90 -25.97
N GLY A 132 -11.44 18.90 -26.49
CA GLY A 132 -12.67 19.13 -25.74
C GLY A 132 -12.93 18.03 -24.71
N VAL A 133 -13.22 18.46 -23.48
CA VAL A 133 -13.66 17.57 -22.41
C VAL A 133 -15.17 17.42 -22.49
N ASP A 134 -15.64 16.29 -23.03
CA ASP A 134 -17.03 15.86 -22.93
C ASP A 134 -17.33 15.43 -21.48
N THR A 135 -17.88 16.34 -20.69
CA THR A 135 -18.53 16.02 -19.42
C THR A 135 -19.96 15.56 -19.71
N ASP A 136 -20.19 14.24 -19.67
CA ASP A 136 -21.46 13.59 -19.25
C ASP A 136 -21.31 12.06 -19.36
N ARG A 137 -20.85 11.39 -18.28
CA ARG A 137 -20.90 9.92 -18.16
C ARG A 137 -21.27 9.49 -16.74
N ASP A 138 -22.26 8.59 -16.67
CA ASP A 138 -22.96 8.06 -15.50
C ASP A 138 -22.08 7.30 -14.49
N VAL A 139 -22.44 7.41 -13.20
CA VAL A 139 -21.60 7.15 -12.00
C VAL A 139 -21.74 5.72 -11.41
N GLU A 140 -22.21 4.72 -12.15
CA GLU A 140 -22.54 3.40 -11.56
C GLU A 140 -21.60 2.23 -11.88
N THR A 141 -20.45 2.46 -12.51
CA THR A 141 -19.40 1.43 -12.60
C THR A 141 -18.02 2.08 -12.72
N MET A 142 -17.48 2.54 -11.59
CA MET A 142 -16.14 3.13 -11.52
C MET A 142 -15.09 2.00 -11.50
N ASP A 143 -14.87 1.39 -12.65
CA ASP A 143 -13.61 0.66 -12.89
C ASP A 143 -12.49 1.70 -12.78
N VAL A 144 -11.61 1.54 -11.80
CA VAL A 144 -10.46 2.45 -11.60
C VAL A 144 -9.54 2.28 -12.81
N TYR A 145 -9.74 3.08 -13.85
CA TYR A 145 -8.84 3.19 -14.98
C TYR A 145 -7.51 3.73 -14.44
N LEU A 146 -6.60 2.81 -14.14
CA LEU A 146 -5.23 3.15 -13.78
C LEU A 146 -4.55 3.67 -15.05
N ASP A 147 -4.43 4.99 -15.17
CA ASP A 147 -3.73 5.63 -16.30
C ASP A 147 -2.36 4.98 -16.48
N GLN A 148 -1.97 4.65 -17.72
CA GLN A 148 -0.71 3.95 -18.02
C GLN A 148 0.50 4.66 -17.40
N LYS A 149 0.44 5.99 -17.28
CA LYS A 149 1.46 6.81 -16.61
C LYS A 149 1.55 6.53 -15.12
N THR A 150 0.40 6.36 -14.44
CA THR A 150 0.38 5.98 -13.02
C THR A 150 0.87 4.55 -12.84
N ALA A 151 0.47 3.61 -13.70
CA ALA A 151 0.97 2.24 -13.66
C ALA A 151 2.49 2.14 -13.87
N THR A 152 3.06 2.90 -14.81
CA THR A 152 4.53 2.96 -15.02
C THR A 152 5.25 3.57 -13.83
N THR A 153 4.65 4.59 -13.20
CA THR A 153 5.20 5.23 -11.99
C THR A 153 5.27 4.26 -10.82
N TRP A 154 4.23 3.42 -10.65
CA TRP A 154 4.20 2.40 -9.59
C TRP A 154 5.11 1.19 -9.89
N SER A 155 5.24 0.81 -11.16
CA SER A 155 6.17 -0.26 -11.58
C SER A 155 7.64 0.10 -11.31
N GLN A 156 7.95 1.40 -11.22
CA GLN A 156 9.29 1.92 -10.91
C GLN A 156 9.63 1.98 -9.41
N LEU A 157 8.68 1.70 -8.49
CA LEU A 157 8.96 1.71 -7.04
C LEU A 157 9.82 0.55 -6.54
N GLY A 158 10.01 -0.49 -7.35
CA GLY A 158 10.88 -1.60 -6.98
C GLY A 158 12.34 -1.15 -6.93
N PRO A 159 13.16 -1.66 -5.99
CA PRO A 159 14.59 -1.40 -6.02
C PRO A 159 15.11 -1.81 -7.41
N ARG A 160 15.88 -0.94 -8.09
CA ARG A 160 16.42 -1.22 -9.44
C ARG A 160 17.29 -2.48 -9.50
N THR A 161 17.71 -2.98 -8.34
CA THR A 161 18.39 -4.26 -8.15
C THR A 161 17.47 -5.48 -8.25
N ALA A 162 16.15 -5.33 -8.04
CA ALA A 162 15.17 -6.42 -8.17
C ALA A 162 15.03 -6.90 -9.64
N ALA A 163 15.26 -6.02 -10.62
CA ALA A 163 15.36 -6.44 -12.02
C ALA A 163 16.58 -7.35 -12.30
N ARG A 164 17.58 -7.39 -11.40
CA ARG A 164 18.82 -8.18 -11.56
C ARG A 164 18.76 -9.57 -10.92
N THR A 165 17.87 -9.83 -9.96
CA THR A 165 17.72 -11.16 -9.35
C THR A 165 16.39 -11.77 -9.74
N LYS A 166 16.35 -12.53 -10.84
CA LYS A 166 15.22 -13.41 -11.21
C LYS A 166 14.92 -14.52 -10.17
N ARG A 167 15.61 -14.54 -9.04
CA ARG A 167 15.40 -15.53 -7.98
C ARG A 167 14.39 -14.95 -6.98
N PRO A 168 13.23 -15.57 -6.80
CA PRO A 168 12.31 -15.15 -5.76
C PRO A 168 12.99 -15.32 -4.39
N ASN A 169 12.97 -14.27 -3.58
CA ASN A 169 13.50 -14.35 -2.22
C ASN A 169 12.67 -15.35 -1.42
N SER A 170 13.31 -16.33 -0.77
CA SER A 170 12.64 -17.38 0.03
C SER A 170 11.63 -16.79 1.02
N VAL A 171 12.01 -15.69 1.67
CA VAL A 171 11.18 -14.95 2.63
C VAL A 171 9.88 -14.45 1.99
N VAL A 172 9.94 -13.89 0.78
CA VAL A 172 8.76 -13.34 0.09
C VAL A 172 7.81 -14.47 -0.29
N GLN A 173 8.34 -15.59 -0.81
CA GLN A 173 7.52 -16.77 -1.12
C GLN A 173 6.82 -17.36 0.09
N GLU A 174 7.48 -17.39 1.24
CA GLU A 174 6.87 -17.85 2.49
C GLU A 174 5.79 -16.89 2.99
N LEU A 175 5.97 -15.59 2.81
CA LEU A 175 4.96 -14.58 3.14
C LEU A 175 3.75 -14.67 2.22
N GLU A 176 3.96 -14.91 0.92
CA GLU A 176 2.89 -15.16 -0.04
C GLU A 176 2.07 -16.38 0.36
N LYS A 177 2.73 -17.51 0.68
CA LYS A 177 2.04 -18.73 1.18
C LYS A 177 1.24 -18.48 2.45
N ILE A 178 1.80 -17.72 3.41
CA ILE A 178 1.07 -17.36 4.63
C ILE A 178 -0.15 -16.50 4.32
N SER A 179 -0.02 -15.56 3.36
CA SER A 179 -1.12 -14.71 2.94
C SER A 179 -2.25 -15.54 2.31
N GLU A 180 -1.91 -16.48 1.43
CA GLU A 180 -2.86 -17.43 0.83
C GLU A 180 -3.55 -18.27 1.93
N ASP A 181 -2.79 -18.80 2.88
CA ASP A 181 -3.32 -19.65 3.95
C ASP A 181 -4.24 -18.91 4.95
N GLN A 182 -3.96 -17.63 5.21
CA GLN A 182 -4.70 -16.80 6.17
C GLN A 182 -5.91 -16.11 5.54
N GLY A 183 -5.83 -15.71 4.28
CA GLY A 183 -6.88 -14.96 3.58
C GLY A 183 -8.20 -15.72 3.42
N HIS A 184 -8.18 -17.04 3.52
CA HIS A 184 -9.32 -17.89 3.15
C HIS A 184 -9.99 -18.64 4.30
N ARG A 185 -9.54 -18.48 5.55
CA ARG A 185 -10.06 -19.23 6.70
C ARG A 185 -10.86 -18.36 7.67
N GLY A 186 -11.77 -17.54 7.14
CA GLY A 186 -12.88 -17.06 7.95
C GLY A 186 -13.71 -18.27 8.39
N MET A 187 -13.83 -18.51 9.70
CA MET A 187 -14.73 -19.57 10.19
C MET A 187 -16.12 -19.32 9.60
N PRO A 188 -16.77 -20.34 9.00
CA PRO A 188 -18.11 -20.15 8.46
C PRO A 188 -19.00 -19.57 9.55
N ARG A 189 -19.87 -18.63 9.19
CA ARG A 189 -20.82 -18.05 10.15
C ARG A 189 -21.83 -19.15 10.55
N ILE A 190 -21.58 -19.81 11.67
CA ILE A 190 -22.45 -20.85 12.23
C ILE A 190 -23.68 -20.19 12.84
N LEU A 191 -24.80 -20.91 12.81
CA LEU A 191 -26.03 -20.50 13.48
C LEU A 191 -25.97 -20.83 14.98
N SER A 192 -26.45 -19.93 15.85
CA SER A 192 -26.54 -20.27 17.27
C SER A 192 -27.51 -21.43 17.48
N GLU A 193 -27.31 -22.19 18.55
CA GLU A 193 -28.16 -23.36 18.86
C GLU A 193 -29.63 -22.97 19.03
N GLY A 194 -29.89 -21.83 19.69
CA GLY A 194 -31.23 -21.28 19.86
C GLY A 194 -31.89 -20.90 18.54
N GLU A 195 -31.16 -20.25 17.62
CA GLU A 195 -31.66 -19.94 16.28
C GLU A 195 -31.92 -21.21 15.46
N ALA A 196 -31.08 -22.23 15.60
CA ALA A 196 -31.29 -23.53 14.95
C ALA A 196 -32.55 -24.23 15.48
N GLY A 197 -32.79 -24.18 16.79
CA GLY A 197 -34.01 -24.69 17.43
C GLY A 197 -35.27 -23.93 17.02
N TYR A 198 -35.16 -22.60 16.91
CA TYR A 198 -36.22 -21.74 16.39
C TYR A 198 -36.59 -22.09 14.94
N LEU A 199 -35.60 -22.19 14.04
CA LEU A 199 -35.85 -22.61 12.65
C LEU A 199 -36.39 -24.03 12.53
N ARG A 200 -35.94 -24.98 13.38
CA ARG A 200 -36.50 -26.34 13.42
C ARG A 200 -38.00 -26.34 13.69
N ARG A 201 -38.47 -25.51 14.63
CA ARG A 201 -39.90 -25.38 14.96
C ARG A 201 -40.71 -24.80 13.80
N LEU A 202 -40.20 -23.74 13.16
CA LEU A 202 -40.86 -23.12 12.01
C LEU A 202 -40.94 -24.06 10.80
N VAL A 203 -39.82 -24.71 10.44
CA VAL A 203 -39.76 -25.69 9.35
C VAL A 203 -40.63 -26.91 9.66
N GLY A 204 -40.70 -27.36 10.91
CA GLY A 204 -41.58 -28.46 11.30
C GLY A 204 -43.08 -28.18 11.10
N ARG A 205 -43.51 -26.91 11.16
CA ARG A 205 -44.92 -26.53 11.01
C ARG A 205 -45.29 -26.10 9.59
N HIS A 206 -44.42 -25.33 8.94
CA HIS A 206 -44.71 -24.69 7.64
C HIS A 206 -43.91 -25.28 6.48
N GLY A 207 -43.03 -26.26 6.73
CA GLY A 207 -42.23 -26.92 5.70
C GLY A 207 -41.22 -25.96 5.06
N GLU A 208 -41.36 -25.72 3.76
CA GLU A 208 -40.50 -24.83 2.97
C GLU A 208 -41.13 -23.45 2.69
N ASP A 209 -42.39 -23.24 3.11
CA ASP A 209 -43.09 -21.99 2.87
C ASP A 209 -42.64 -20.90 3.85
N VAL A 210 -41.69 -20.08 3.41
CA VAL A 210 -41.12 -18.98 4.22
C VAL A 210 -42.12 -17.84 4.43
N GLU A 211 -43.10 -17.67 3.55
CA GLU A 211 -44.11 -16.62 3.70
C GLU A 211 -45.10 -16.98 4.80
N ALA A 212 -45.52 -18.25 4.87
CA ALA A 212 -46.32 -18.78 5.97
C ALA A 212 -45.56 -18.69 7.31
N MET A 213 -44.25 -18.99 7.32
CA MET A 213 -43.41 -18.83 8.51
C MET A 213 -43.33 -17.39 9.01
N ALA A 214 -43.19 -16.43 8.10
CA ALA A 214 -43.13 -15.02 8.48
C ALA A 214 -44.47 -14.53 9.07
N ARG A 215 -45.59 -15.03 8.56
CA ARG A 215 -46.96 -14.70 9.03
C ARG A 215 -47.34 -15.39 10.35
N ASP A 216 -46.60 -16.40 10.82
CA ASP A 216 -46.93 -17.13 12.05
C ASP A 216 -46.60 -16.33 13.30
N ARG A 217 -47.62 -15.67 13.87
CA ARG A 217 -47.49 -14.84 15.08
C ARG A 217 -47.10 -15.63 16.34
N LYS A 218 -47.28 -16.97 16.37
CA LYS A 218 -46.97 -17.79 17.54
C LYS A 218 -45.54 -18.32 17.52
N LEU A 219 -45.09 -18.83 16.37
CA LEU A 219 -43.74 -19.38 16.23
C LEU A 219 -42.71 -18.34 15.81
N ASN A 220 -43.12 -17.20 15.23
CA ASN A 220 -42.28 -16.06 14.91
C ASN A 220 -42.65 -14.83 15.78
N PRO A 221 -42.41 -14.87 17.10
CA PRO A 221 -42.75 -13.76 18.00
C PRO A 221 -41.99 -12.48 17.65
N ASP A 222 -40.75 -12.62 17.18
CA ASP A 222 -39.87 -11.52 16.79
C ASP A 222 -40.25 -10.89 15.44
N GLN A 223 -41.28 -11.41 14.77
CA GLN A 223 -41.76 -10.91 13.46
C GLN A 223 -40.64 -10.84 12.40
N ARG A 224 -39.73 -11.82 12.40
CA ARG A 224 -38.65 -11.92 11.41
C ARG A 224 -39.22 -11.90 9.99
N THR A 225 -38.61 -11.10 9.14
CA THR A 225 -39.03 -10.93 7.75
C THR A 225 -38.73 -12.16 6.91
N VAL A 226 -39.41 -12.31 5.77
CA VAL A 226 -39.19 -13.42 4.83
C VAL A 226 -37.72 -13.49 4.39
N GLY A 227 -37.09 -12.34 4.12
CA GLY A 227 -35.69 -12.26 3.72
C GLY A 227 -34.72 -12.72 4.80
N GLU A 228 -34.99 -12.37 6.06
CA GLU A 228 -34.20 -12.83 7.20
C GLU A 228 -34.31 -14.34 7.39
N LEU A 229 -35.53 -14.89 7.37
CA LEU A 229 -35.75 -16.33 7.47
C LEU A 229 -35.05 -17.09 6.32
N ARG A 230 -35.10 -16.58 5.08
CA ARG A 230 -34.34 -17.14 3.94
C ARG A 230 -32.83 -17.15 4.18
N ARG A 231 -32.26 -16.04 4.66
CA ARG A 231 -30.82 -15.94 4.99
C ARG A 231 -30.44 -16.91 6.11
N LEU A 232 -31.29 -17.06 7.12
CA LEU A 232 -31.13 -17.97 8.24
C LEU A 232 -31.16 -19.43 7.82
N MET A 233 -32.09 -19.82 6.95
CA MET A 233 -32.13 -21.16 6.35
C MET A 233 -30.89 -21.44 5.51
N LYS A 234 -30.49 -20.49 4.65
CA LYS A 234 -29.27 -20.61 3.84
C LYS A 234 -28.02 -20.77 4.71
N ARG A 235 -27.93 -20.00 5.81
CA ARG A 235 -26.84 -20.09 6.80
C ARG A 235 -26.82 -21.45 7.50
N ARG A 236 -27.99 -21.99 7.88
CA ARG A 236 -28.12 -23.34 8.47
C ARG A 236 -27.73 -24.44 7.49
N ALA A 237 -28.13 -24.34 6.22
CA ALA A 237 -27.78 -25.30 5.19
C ALA A 237 -26.27 -25.31 4.92
N GLY A 238 -25.63 -24.14 4.89
CA GLY A 238 -24.18 -24.01 4.74
C GLY A 238 -23.37 -24.47 5.96
N SER A 239 -23.98 -24.51 7.15
CA SER A 239 -23.35 -24.98 8.40
C SER A 239 -23.40 -26.51 8.57
N ARG A 240 -24.13 -27.23 7.71
CA ARG A 240 -24.36 -28.69 7.81
C ARG A 240 -23.37 -29.52 6.98
N ARG A 241 -22.28 -28.91 6.53
CA ARG A 241 -21.16 -29.55 5.83
C ARG A 241 -19.98 -29.72 6.76
#